data_AF-A0A4Y9IIC7-F1
#
_entry.id   AF-A0A4Y9IIC7-F1
#
_cell.length_a   1.000
_cell.length_b   1.000
_cell.length_c   1.000
_cell.angle_alpha   90.00
_cell.angle_beta   90.00
_cell.angle_gamma   90.00
#
_symmetry.space_group_name_H-M   'P 1'
#
loop_
_entity.id
_entity.type
_entity.pdbx_description
1 polymer ?
#
loop_
_entity_poly.entity_id
_entity_poly.type
_entity_poly.pdbx_seq_one_letter_code
_entity_poly.pdbx_strand_id
1 'polypeptide(L)'
;DCTLEDLPHAPAVRLGLRLVNGLGKAAAERIEAARAERPFQDVEDLALRADLDQPTLRVLAGGDALASLAGHRRQQVWDAAGQHAAPALLREAPIGETVLELPQAPEGEAVAQDYSALGLTLRSHPVALL
;
A
#
# COMPACT_ATOMS: atom_id res chain seq x y z
N ASP A 1 -5.95 -10.32 -9.56
CA ASP A 1 -7.42 -10.55 -9.45
C ASP A 1 -7.90 -10.44 -8.01
N CYS A 2 -9.21 -10.53 -7.74
CA CYS A 2 -9.74 -10.63 -6.37
C CYS A 2 -9.76 -12.10 -5.92
N THR A 3 -9.52 -12.36 -4.63
CA THR A 3 -9.47 -13.73 -4.07
C THR A 3 -10.37 -13.85 -2.86
N LEU A 4 -10.87 -15.07 -2.59
CA LEU A 4 -11.56 -15.38 -1.35
C LEU A 4 -10.50 -15.77 -0.29
N GLU A 5 -10.57 -15.17 0.88
CA GLU A 5 -9.69 -15.47 2.01
C GLU A 5 -10.30 -16.60 2.87
N ASP A 6 -9.45 -17.55 3.27
CA ASP A 6 -9.82 -18.65 4.15
C ASP A 6 -9.63 -18.22 5.62
N LEU A 7 -10.52 -17.36 6.10
CA LEU A 7 -10.51 -16.86 7.48
C LEU A 7 -11.38 -17.73 8.40
N PRO A 8 -11.05 -17.86 9.70
CA PRO A 8 -11.85 -18.62 10.67
C PRO A 8 -13.27 -18.05 10.92
N HIS A 9 -13.55 -16.85 10.43
CA HIS A 9 -14.79 -16.10 10.62
C HIS A 9 -15.41 -15.78 9.25
N ALA A 10 -16.34 -14.81 9.20
CA ALA A 10 -17.10 -14.52 7.98
C ALA A 10 -16.22 -14.46 6.72
N PRO A 11 -16.65 -15.08 5.61
CA PRO A 11 -15.87 -15.14 4.39
C PRO A 11 -15.49 -13.73 3.93
N ALA A 12 -14.19 -13.50 3.69
CA ALA A 12 -13.69 -12.21 3.26
C ALA A 12 -13.17 -12.28 1.82
N VAL A 13 -13.41 -11.23 1.04
CA VAL A 13 -12.84 -11.10 -0.31
C VAL A 13 -11.67 -10.13 -0.23
N ARG A 14 -10.48 -10.56 -0.64
CA ARG A 14 -9.35 -9.67 -0.88
C ARG A 14 -9.48 -9.04 -2.26
N LEU A 15 -9.51 -7.72 -2.26
CA LEU A 15 -9.55 -6.92 -3.48
C LEU A 15 -8.23 -7.04 -4.24
N GLY A 16 -8.32 -7.12 -5.57
CA GLY A 16 -7.15 -7.21 -6.44
C GLY A 16 -6.52 -5.85 -6.72
N LEU A 17 -5.19 -5.83 -6.88
CA LEU A 17 -4.40 -4.63 -7.17
C LEU A 17 -4.85 -3.85 -8.42
N ARG A 18 -5.50 -4.51 -9.38
CA ARG A 18 -6.10 -3.87 -10.57
C ARG A 18 -7.14 -2.79 -10.26
N LEU A 19 -7.70 -2.78 -9.04
CA LEU A 19 -8.68 -1.78 -8.61
C LEU A 19 -8.03 -0.46 -8.18
N VAL A 20 -6.70 -0.46 -7.96
CA VAL A 20 -5.96 0.76 -7.63
C VAL A 20 -5.79 1.59 -8.90
N ASN A 21 -6.46 2.73 -8.96
CA ASN A 21 -6.39 3.64 -10.10
C ASN A 21 -4.95 4.12 -10.32
N GLY A 22 -4.45 3.94 -11.54
CA GLY A 22 -3.08 4.33 -11.92
C GLY A 22 -2.02 3.26 -11.68
N LEU A 23 -2.34 2.11 -11.08
CA LEU A 23 -1.38 1.03 -10.90
C LEU A 23 -1.21 0.24 -12.21
N GLY A 24 0.02 0.22 -12.73
CA GLY A 24 0.35 -0.56 -13.92
C GLY A 24 0.32 -2.06 -13.66
N LYS A 25 -0.23 -2.84 -14.60
CA LYS A 25 -0.30 -4.32 -14.52
C LYS A 25 1.07 -4.96 -14.25
N ALA A 26 2.12 -4.50 -14.93
CA ALA A 26 3.47 -5.04 -14.75
C ALA A 26 4.01 -4.85 -13.31
N ALA A 27 3.65 -3.74 -12.64
CA ALA A 27 4.02 -3.53 -11.24
C ALA A 27 3.27 -4.48 -10.31
N ALA A 28 1.97 -4.67 -10.53
CA ALA A 28 1.17 -5.64 -9.78
C ALA A 28 1.72 -7.08 -9.92
N GLU A 29 2.12 -7.48 -11.12
CA GLU A 29 2.73 -8.79 -11.38
C GLU A 29 4.05 -8.98 -10.64
N ARG A 30 4.92 -7.95 -10.59
CA ARG A 30 6.16 -7.99 -9.81
C ARG A 30 5.90 -8.10 -8.31
N ILE A 31 4.89 -7.41 -7.79
CA ILE A 31 4.48 -7.51 -6.39
C ILE A 31 4.01 -8.93 -6.07
N GLU A 32 3.17 -9.52 -6.93
CA GLU A 32 2.68 -10.89 -6.74
C GLU A 32 3.82 -11.92 -6.80
N ALA A 33 4.74 -11.80 -7.76
CA ALA A 33 5.90 -12.66 -7.89
C ALA A 33 6.82 -12.57 -6.65
N ALA A 34 7.17 -11.35 -6.23
CA ALA A 34 8.01 -11.14 -5.05
C ALA A 34 7.33 -11.68 -3.78
N ARG A 35 6.02 -11.44 -3.59
CA ARG A 35 5.27 -11.94 -2.42
C ARG A 35 5.22 -13.47 -2.35
N ALA A 36 5.24 -14.16 -3.50
CA ALA A 36 5.21 -15.62 -3.55
C ALA A 36 6.47 -16.28 -2.96
N GLU A 37 7.59 -15.56 -2.94
CA GLU A 37 8.84 -16.05 -2.33
C GLU A 37 8.78 -15.99 -0.79
N ARG A 38 8.32 -14.86 -0.24
CA ARG A 38 8.11 -14.64 1.21
C ARG A 38 7.27 -13.37 1.45
N PRO A 39 6.59 -13.22 2.61
CA PRO A 39 5.93 -11.98 3.00
C PRO A 39 6.88 -10.76 2.99
N PHE A 40 6.33 -9.57 2.78
CA PHE A 40 7.07 -8.32 2.89
C PHE A 40 7.20 -7.90 4.36
N GLN A 41 8.34 -7.34 4.72
CA GLN A 41 8.60 -6.87 6.09
C GLN A 41 8.09 -5.43 6.29
N ASP A 42 8.34 -4.56 5.32
CA ASP A 42 7.99 -3.15 5.32
C ASP A 42 7.87 -2.65 3.86
N VAL A 43 7.66 -1.33 3.71
CA VAL A 43 7.54 -0.68 2.40
C VAL A 43 8.85 -0.71 1.61
N GLU A 44 10.01 -0.73 2.28
CA GLU A 44 11.33 -0.76 1.64
C GLU A 44 11.63 -2.14 1.05
N ASP A 45 11.41 -3.22 1.81
CA ASP A 45 11.53 -4.61 1.34
C ASP A 45 10.60 -4.87 0.14
N LEU A 46 9.39 -4.30 0.16
CA LEU A 46 8.46 -4.33 -0.97
C LEU A 46 9.02 -3.57 -2.19
N ALA A 47 9.53 -2.35 -2.00
CA ALA A 47 10.07 -1.53 -3.09
C ALA A 47 11.27 -2.20 -3.77
N LEU A 48 12.20 -2.73 -2.97
CA LEU A 48 13.41 -3.39 -3.45
C LEU A 48 13.10 -4.70 -4.19
N ARG A 49 12.29 -5.58 -3.60
CA ARG A 49 12.02 -6.90 -4.17
C ARG A 49 11.08 -6.89 -5.36
N ALA A 50 10.15 -5.94 -5.41
CA ALA A 50 9.23 -5.79 -6.54
C ALA A 50 9.69 -4.74 -7.56
N ASP A 51 10.88 -4.16 -7.39
CA ASP A 51 11.45 -3.11 -8.26
C ASP A 51 10.41 -2.01 -8.55
N LEU A 52 9.94 -1.38 -7.47
CA LEU A 52 8.93 -0.32 -7.53
C LEU A 52 9.58 1.04 -7.35
N ASP A 53 9.21 1.96 -8.23
CA ASP A 53 9.58 3.36 -8.10
C ASP A 53 8.65 4.12 -7.15
N GLN A 54 9.11 5.28 -6.71
CA GLN A 54 8.38 6.16 -5.81
C GLN A 54 6.95 6.50 -6.30
N PRO A 55 6.72 6.83 -7.60
CA PRO A 55 5.36 7.04 -8.10
C PRO A 55 4.45 5.82 -7.92
N THR A 56 4.94 4.60 -8.19
CA THR A 56 4.15 3.38 -8.02
C THR A 56 3.79 3.14 -6.55
N LEU A 57 4.74 3.37 -5.63
CA LEU A 57 4.48 3.27 -4.20
C LEU A 57 3.44 4.29 -3.72
N ARG A 58 3.48 5.52 -4.22
CA ARG A 58 2.48 6.54 -3.90
C ARG A 58 1.08 6.16 -4.38
N VAL A 59 0.97 5.51 -5.55
CA VAL A 59 -0.30 4.97 -6.05
C VAL A 59 -0.83 3.88 -5.12
N LEU A 60 0.02 2.95 -4.68
CA LEU A 60 -0.36 1.92 -3.71
C LEU A 60 -0.80 2.51 -2.36
N ALA A 61 -0.05 3.47 -1.82
CA ALA A 61 -0.38 4.17 -0.58
C ALA A 61 -1.72 4.92 -0.69
N GLY A 62 -1.97 5.59 -1.82
CA GLY A 62 -3.24 6.25 -2.11
C GLY A 62 -4.42 5.27 -2.09
N GLY A 63 -4.21 4.05 -2.58
CA GLY A 63 -5.20 2.96 -2.59
C GLY A 63 -5.30 2.13 -1.30
N ASP A 64 -4.68 2.54 -0.20
CA ASP A 64 -4.57 1.77 1.06
C ASP A 64 -3.83 0.43 0.98
N ALA A 65 -3.16 0.14 -0.13
CA ALA A 65 -2.63 -1.20 -0.38
C ALA A 65 -1.44 -1.56 0.52
N LEU A 66 -0.89 -0.59 1.25
CA LEU A 66 0.27 -0.77 2.13
C LEU A 66 -0.12 -0.82 3.62
N ALA A 67 -1.40 -0.93 3.95
CA ALA A 67 -1.87 -0.84 5.34
C ALA A 67 -1.27 -1.91 6.26
N SER A 68 -1.02 -3.12 5.75
CA SER A 68 -0.34 -4.19 6.50
C SER A 68 1.14 -3.96 6.76
N LEU A 69 1.76 -3.00 6.06
CA LEU A 69 3.20 -2.72 6.14
C LEU A 69 3.49 -1.42 6.90
N ALA A 70 2.64 -0.41 6.73
CA ALA A 70 2.84 0.92 7.28
C ALA A 70 1.66 1.41 8.14
N GLY A 71 0.63 0.60 8.38
CA GLY A 71 -0.52 0.99 9.18
C GLY A 71 -1.48 1.89 8.41
N HIS A 72 -1.61 3.16 8.81
CA HIS A 72 -2.63 4.04 8.23
C HIS A 72 -2.13 4.87 7.05
N ARG A 73 -3.07 5.38 6.24
CA ARG A 73 -2.75 6.03 4.95
C ARG A 73 -1.70 7.13 5.00
N ARG A 74 -1.72 8.01 6.00
CA ARG A 74 -0.70 9.07 6.13
C ARG A 74 0.71 8.52 6.30
N GLN A 75 0.86 7.41 7.02
CA GLN A 75 2.12 6.71 7.20
C GLN A 75 2.53 6.02 5.89
N GLN A 76 1.60 5.32 5.23
CA GLN A 76 1.85 4.72 3.91
C GLN A 76 2.36 5.75 2.90
N VAL A 77 1.76 6.96 2.86
CA VAL A 77 2.17 8.04 1.95
C VAL A 77 3.54 8.60 2.35
N TRP A 78 3.83 8.73 3.64
CA TRP A 78 5.13 9.15 4.14
C TRP A 78 6.23 8.17 3.75
N ASP A 79 6.05 6.89 4.07
CA ASP A 79 7.00 5.84 3.77
C ASP A 79 7.23 5.74 2.26
N ALA A 80 6.15 5.79 1.46
CA ALA A 80 6.24 5.81 0.00
C ALA A 80 6.98 7.05 -0.54
N ALA A 81 6.85 8.22 0.10
CA ALA A 81 7.54 9.44 -0.31
C ALA A 81 9.02 9.44 0.09
N GLY A 82 9.41 8.71 1.14
CA GLY A 82 10.80 8.51 1.54
C GLY A 82 11.57 7.60 0.57
N GLN A 83 10.89 6.68 -0.11
CA GLN A 83 11.54 5.76 -1.04
C GLN A 83 12.09 6.47 -2.26
N HIS A 84 13.40 6.36 -2.46
CA HIS A 84 14.11 6.83 -3.65
C HIS A 84 14.99 5.70 -4.17
N ALA A 85 15.18 5.63 -5.48
CA ALA A 85 16.11 4.67 -6.06
C ALA A 85 17.53 4.98 -5.55
N ALA A 86 18.03 4.16 -4.63
CA ALA A 86 19.41 4.24 -4.18
C ALA A 86 20.35 3.98 -5.39
N PRO A 87 21.49 4.68 -5.48
CA PRO A 87 22.53 4.35 -6.45
C PRO A 87 22.86 2.86 -6.38
N ALA A 88 23.26 2.26 -7.51
CA ALA A 88 23.47 0.80 -7.60
C ALA A 88 24.40 0.24 -6.50
N LEU A 89 25.42 1.01 -6.10
CA LEU A 89 26.36 0.65 -5.03
C LEU A 89 25.78 0.70 -3.61
N LEU A 90 24.65 1.39 -3.42
CA LEU A 90 24.02 1.64 -2.13
C LEU A 90 22.66 0.96 -1.98
N ARG A 91 22.25 0.12 -2.93
CA ARG A 91 20.93 -0.56 -2.89
C ARG A 91 20.71 -1.42 -1.65
N GLU A 92 21.78 -2.00 -1.11
CA GLU A 92 21.72 -2.87 0.07
C GLU A 92 22.24 -2.16 1.32
N ALA A 93 22.53 -0.85 1.25
CA ALA A 93 23.01 -0.10 2.39
C ALA A 93 21.86 0.12 3.39
N PRO A 94 22.02 -0.23 4.68
CA PRO A 94 20.96 -0.03 5.65
C PRO A 94 20.70 1.47 5.88
N ILE A 95 19.42 1.87 5.81
CA ILE A 95 18.97 3.21 6.14
C ILE A 95 18.57 3.25 7.61
N GLY A 96 19.39 3.92 8.44
CA GLY A 96 19.17 4.05 9.88
C GLY A 96 18.32 5.27 10.25
N GLU A 97 17.20 5.51 9.57
CA GLU A 97 16.33 6.66 9.86
C GLU A 97 15.41 6.36 11.05
N THR A 98 15.10 7.38 11.84
CA THR A 98 14.17 7.23 12.96
C THR A 98 12.75 7.14 12.42
N VAL A 99 12.00 6.15 12.87
CA VAL A 99 10.58 6.00 12.51
C VAL A 99 9.80 7.23 12.96
N LEU A 100 9.17 7.91 12.01
CA LEU A 100 8.27 9.02 12.27
C LEU A 100 6.84 8.49 12.31
N GLU A 101 6.20 8.58 13.48
CA GLU A 101 4.79 8.23 13.67
C GLU A 101 3.90 9.43 13.34
N LEU A 102 3.14 9.34 12.25
CA LEU A 102 2.17 10.36 11.88
C LEU A 102 0.79 10.11 12.53
N PRO A 103 -0.01 11.14 12.81
CA PRO A 103 -1.36 10.92 13.30
C PRO A 103 -2.25 10.36 12.19
N GLN A 104 -3.07 9.36 12.52
CA GLN A 104 -4.08 8.81 11.62
C GLN A 104 -5.02 9.89 11.09
N ALA A 105 -5.42 9.76 9.81
CA ALA A 105 -6.42 10.64 9.21
C ALA A 105 -7.80 10.43 9.85
N PRO A 106 -8.60 11.50 10.06
CA PRO A 106 -10.01 11.37 10.39
C PRO A 106 -10.73 10.49 9.37
N GLU A 107 -11.77 9.78 9.81
CA GLU A 107 -12.46 8.80 8.97
C GLU A 107 -12.98 9.39 7.64
N GLY A 108 -13.57 10.59 7.67
CA GLY A 108 -14.07 11.24 6.45
C GLY A 108 -12.98 11.56 5.43
N GLU A 109 -11.76 11.89 5.87
CA GLU A 109 -10.62 12.08 4.97
C GLU A 109 -10.22 10.75 4.32
N ALA A 110 -10.18 9.67 5.12
CA ALA A 110 -9.84 8.34 4.62
C ALA A 110 -10.89 7.81 3.62
N VAL A 111 -12.18 8.03 3.89
CA VAL A 111 -13.28 7.68 2.98
C VAL A 111 -13.18 8.46 1.66
N ALA A 112 -12.94 9.76 1.71
CA ALA A 112 -12.77 10.57 0.49
C ALA A 112 -11.58 10.10 -0.36
N GLN A 113 -10.47 9.73 0.29
CA GLN A 113 -9.29 9.18 -0.37
C GLN A 113 -9.57 7.82 -1.03
N ASP A 114 -10.32 6.93 -0.36
CA ASP A 114 -10.70 5.63 -0.93
C ASP A 114 -11.47 5.80 -2.25
N TYR A 115 -12.44 6.71 -2.29
CA TYR A 115 -13.18 7.00 -3.52
C TYR A 115 -12.29 7.55 -4.63
N SER A 116 -11.34 8.42 -4.30
CA SER A 116 -10.39 8.94 -5.29
C SER A 116 -9.50 7.84 -5.87
N ALA A 117 -9.07 6.87 -5.05
CA ALA A 117 -8.08 5.87 -5.45
C ALA A 117 -8.69 4.56 -6.00
N LEU A 118 -9.88 4.17 -5.53
CA LEU A 118 -10.53 2.88 -5.83
C LEU A 118 -11.95 3.03 -6.38
N GLY A 119 -12.59 4.20 -6.20
CA GLY A 119 -14.00 4.41 -6.54
C GLY A 119 -14.99 3.80 -5.55
N LEU A 120 -14.51 3.24 -4.43
CA LEU A 120 -15.30 2.62 -3.36
C LEU A 120 -14.59 2.78 -2.03
N THR A 121 -15.28 2.59 -0.91
CA THR A 121 -14.69 2.48 0.43
C THR A 121 -15.10 1.17 1.11
N LEU A 122 -14.21 0.61 1.92
CA LEU A 122 -14.49 -0.51 2.84
C LEU A 122 -14.72 -0.05 4.28
N ARG A 123 -14.76 1.27 4.51
CA ARG A 123 -14.99 1.91 5.81
C ARG A 123 -16.48 2.23 5.96
N SER A 124 -16.82 3.15 6.87
CA SER A 124 -18.20 3.61 7.02
C SER A 124 -18.77 4.19 5.72
N HIS A 125 -20.06 3.95 5.51
CA HIS A 125 -20.77 4.55 4.39
C HIS A 125 -20.76 6.08 4.49
N PRO A 126 -20.51 6.85 3.41
CA PRO A 126 -20.33 8.31 3.47
C PRO A 126 -21.45 9.09 4.16
N VAL A 127 -22.70 8.63 4.04
CA VAL A 127 -23.87 9.27 4.70
C VAL A 127 -23.79 9.22 6.23
N ALA A 128 -23.06 8.26 6.81
CA ALA A 128 -22.87 8.19 8.26
C ALA A 128 -21.95 9.29 8.81
N LEU A 129 -21.32 10.10 7.94
CA LEU A 129 -20.37 11.15 8.29
C LEU A 129 -20.97 12.57 8.24
N LEU A 130 -22.26 12.69 7.93
CA LEU A 130 -23.02 13.95 7.86
C LEU A 130 -23.75 14.22 9.17
#